data_AF-A0A355X6H1-F1
#
_entry.id   AF-A0A355X6H1-F1
#
_cell.length_a   1.000
_cell.length_b   1.000
_cell.length_c   1.000
_cell.angle_alpha   90.00
_cell.angle_beta   90.00
_cell.angle_gamma   90.00
#
_symmetry.space_group_name_H-M   'P 1'
#
loop_
_entity.id
_entity.type
_entity.pdbx_description
1 polymer ?
#
loop_
_entity_poly.entity_id
_entity_poly.type
_entity_poly.pdbx_seq_one_letter_code
_entity_poly.pdbx_strand_id
1 'polypeptide(L)'
;MKKTIAIIVLLLAVIGTFIFSYQYRNNKISEQISDTSSTSAQATDNTATVTDSKQQSSNGKRQLITEDKENDYQLYYDGKNVDIIHGEYTITCTTWGYSIDSETPEIFCKDYDGDGEKELMIKLVNGKLETVYNKDASPYTYSLYMLKPTTKSNGEKTFAMYIASADTWKTPFEKAINCELTQLKSCSKFLQFAMNDKSETIKYNEKTGITSNKYVGYASALFDVNKKYYTLSRWNRGVGIYDIDKNGDIYLDIQVLANYEETTDTQYIGDIHCEMDVENGKFDIKPNSIVFKAYENYKVTDPRDLAKSKWNCVIDNKSTNTNFKSS
;
A
#
# COMPACT_ATOMS: atom_id res chain seq x y z
N MET A 1 -33.86 35.58 1.39
CA MET A 1 -32.54 36.23 1.13
C MET A 1 -31.56 36.15 2.29
N LYS A 2 -31.87 36.60 3.52
CA LYS A 2 -30.90 36.58 4.64
C LYS A 2 -30.37 35.18 5.04
N LYS A 3 -31.21 34.13 4.99
CA LYS A 3 -30.78 32.74 5.31
C LYS A 3 -29.87 32.12 4.25
N THR A 4 -30.05 32.49 2.97
CA THR A 4 -29.25 31.97 1.86
C THR A 4 -27.84 32.57 1.84
N ILE A 5 -27.72 33.85 2.20
CA ILE A 5 -26.41 34.53 2.34
C ILE A 5 -25.62 33.94 3.51
N ALA A 6 -26.28 33.60 4.63
CA ALA A 6 -25.62 32.98 5.78
C ALA A 6 -25.03 31.59 5.47
N ILE A 7 -25.71 30.78 4.64
CA ILE A 7 -25.21 29.44 4.24
C ILE A 7 -24.01 29.56 3.29
N ILE A 8 -24.03 30.50 2.35
CA ILE A 8 -22.92 30.73 1.42
C ILE A 8 -21.68 31.23 2.17
N VAL A 9 -21.86 32.13 3.15
CA VAL A 9 -20.75 32.60 4.00
C VAL A 9 -20.18 31.47 4.86
N LEU A 10 -21.02 30.56 5.37
CA LEU A 10 -20.56 29.38 6.12
C LEU A 10 -19.76 28.41 5.22
N LEU A 11 -20.23 28.18 3.99
CA LEU A 11 -19.55 27.34 3.01
C LEU A 11 -18.19 27.92 2.59
N LEU A 12 -18.11 29.23 2.36
CA LEU A 12 -16.86 29.92 2.05
C LEU A 12 -15.89 29.92 3.24
N ALA A 13 -16.40 30.02 4.48
CA ALA A 13 -15.56 29.90 5.68
C ALA A 13 -15.01 28.47 5.85
N VAL A 14 -15.81 27.44 5.59
CA VAL A 14 -15.37 26.03 5.64
C VAL A 14 -14.33 25.75 4.55
N ILE A 15 -14.57 26.19 3.31
CA ILE A 15 -13.61 26.04 2.20
C ILE A 15 -12.31 26.80 2.50
N GLY A 16 -12.41 28.03 3.03
CA GLY A 16 -11.25 28.81 3.47
C GLY A 16 -10.44 28.11 4.55
N THR A 17 -11.09 27.50 5.56
CA THR A 17 -10.38 26.73 6.59
C THR A 17 -9.73 25.46 6.05
N PHE A 18 -10.35 24.77 5.08
CA PHE A 18 -9.75 23.59 4.44
C PHE A 18 -8.52 23.97 3.61
N ILE A 19 -8.61 25.02 2.78
CA ILE A 19 -7.47 25.49 1.96
C ILE A 19 -6.33 25.99 2.84
N PHE A 20 -6.64 26.75 3.90
CA PHE A 20 -5.62 27.28 4.82
C PHE A 20 -4.96 26.16 5.63
N SER A 21 -5.72 25.14 6.06
CA SER A 21 -5.16 23.97 6.77
C SER A 21 -4.30 23.08 5.87
N TYR A 22 -4.66 22.95 4.59
CA TYR A 22 -3.88 22.24 3.57
C TYR A 22 -2.57 22.98 3.23
N GLN A 23 -2.64 24.29 2.97
CA GLN A 23 -1.44 25.11 2.69
C GLN A 23 -0.53 25.27 3.91
N TYR A 24 -1.09 25.42 5.12
CA TYR A 24 -0.30 25.48 6.36
C TYR A 24 0.44 24.16 6.65
N ARG A 25 -0.17 23.00 6.35
CA ARG A 25 0.48 21.69 6.44
C ARG A 25 1.62 21.54 5.43
N ASN A 26 1.42 21.92 4.16
CA ASN A 26 2.48 21.86 3.14
C ASN A 26 3.67 22.79 3.45
N ASN A 27 3.41 24.01 3.94
CA ASN A 27 4.49 24.93 4.30
C ASN A 27 5.30 24.45 5.52
N LYS A 28 4.66 23.81 6.51
CA LYS A 28 5.39 23.23 7.65
C LYS A 28 6.25 22.01 7.27
N ILE A 29 5.81 21.23 6.29
CA ILE A 29 6.60 20.12 5.73
C ILE A 29 7.81 20.68 4.97
N SER A 30 7.64 21.79 4.24
CA SER A 30 8.74 22.47 3.54
C SER A 30 9.77 23.09 4.50
N GLU A 31 9.34 23.72 5.60
CA GLU A 31 10.27 24.32 6.60
C GLU A 31 11.04 23.27 7.41
N GLN A 32 10.47 22.08 7.66
CA GLN A 32 11.19 20.99 8.34
C GLN A 32 12.25 20.29 7.48
N ILE A 33 12.17 20.40 6.14
CA ILE A 33 13.16 19.82 5.23
C ILE A 33 14.42 20.69 5.13
N SER A 34 14.32 22.00 5.36
CA SER A 34 15.45 22.94 5.29
C SER A 34 16.45 22.86 6.46
N ASP A 35 16.02 22.40 7.65
CA ASP A 35 16.80 22.55 8.89
C ASP A 35 17.40 21.24 9.44
N THR A 36 17.48 20.16 8.68
CA THR A 36 18.16 18.92 9.13
C THR A 36 19.10 18.37 8.07
N SER A 37 20.11 19.16 7.72
CA SER A 37 21.31 18.68 7.03
C SER A 37 22.32 18.15 8.05
N SER A 38 22.20 16.87 8.47
CA SER A 38 23.34 16.10 8.99
C SER A 38 23.08 14.58 8.96
N THR A 39 23.67 13.95 7.95
CA THR A 39 24.38 12.66 8.00
C THR A 39 23.69 11.45 8.67
N SER A 40 22.97 10.63 7.89
CA SER A 40 23.22 9.18 7.73
C SER A 40 22.21 8.52 6.79
N ALA A 41 22.75 7.72 5.85
CA ALA A 41 22.09 6.85 4.86
C ALA A 41 21.06 7.52 3.94
N GLN A 42 21.56 8.12 2.84
CA GLN A 42 20.75 8.58 1.72
C GLN A 42 19.83 7.47 1.20
N ALA A 43 18.52 7.71 1.31
CA ALA A 43 17.52 7.09 0.47
C ALA A 43 17.87 7.41 -0.99
N THR A 44 18.11 6.37 -1.79
CA THR A 44 18.18 6.49 -3.25
C THR A 44 16.86 7.07 -3.76
N ASP A 45 16.96 8.15 -4.52
CA ASP A 45 15.85 8.68 -5.31
C ASP A 45 15.15 7.53 -6.06
N ASN A 46 13.82 7.46 -5.96
CA ASN A 46 12.98 6.45 -6.61
C ASN A 46 12.92 6.58 -8.15
N THR A 47 13.89 7.26 -8.75
CA THR A 47 14.15 7.21 -10.19
C THR A 47 15.09 6.05 -10.46
N ALA A 48 14.55 4.92 -10.93
CA ALA A 48 15.41 3.91 -11.54
C ALA A 48 16.08 4.53 -12.77
N THR A 49 17.40 4.66 -12.76
CA THR A 49 18.19 5.08 -13.91
C THR A 49 18.08 3.98 -14.96
N VAL A 50 17.11 4.07 -15.87
CA VAL A 50 17.04 3.23 -17.05
C VAL A 50 18.29 3.54 -17.87
N THR A 51 19.20 2.56 -17.95
CA THR A 51 20.43 2.72 -18.70
C THR A 51 20.08 2.71 -20.18
N ASP A 52 20.25 3.88 -20.78
CA ASP A 52 20.17 4.15 -22.20
C ASP A 52 20.97 3.09 -22.97
N SER A 53 20.26 2.23 -23.70
CA SER A 53 20.88 1.44 -24.76
C SER A 53 20.16 1.80 -26.05
N LYS A 54 20.90 2.53 -26.90
CA LYS A 54 20.56 2.78 -28.29
C LYS A 54 20.02 1.50 -28.91
N GLN A 55 18.91 1.65 -29.64
CA GLN A 55 18.28 0.64 -30.50
C GLN A 55 19.23 -0.49 -30.86
N GLN A 56 18.96 -1.67 -30.29
CA GLN A 56 19.38 -2.91 -30.90
C GLN A 56 18.12 -3.73 -31.08
N SER A 57 17.52 -3.59 -32.26
CA SER A 57 16.55 -4.57 -32.77
C SER A 57 17.19 -5.94 -32.61
N SER A 58 16.71 -6.71 -31.65
CA SER A 58 17.03 -8.12 -31.61
C SER A 58 16.49 -8.73 -32.92
N ASN A 59 17.27 -9.57 -33.58
CA ASN A 59 16.85 -10.31 -34.77
C ASN A 59 15.76 -11.37 -34.45
N GLY A 60 15.09 -11.27 -33.30
CA GLY A 60 13.95 -12.10 -32.89
C GLY A 60 12.64 -11.41 -33.27
N LYS A 61 11.67 -12.19 -33.76
CA LYS A 61 10.35 -11.66 -34.09
C LYS A 61 9.65 -11.21 -32.80
N ARG A 62 9.55 -9.90 -32.58
CA ARG A 62 8.78 -9.29 -31.48
C ARG A 62 7.34 -9.82 -31.48
N GLN A 63 6.83 -10.16 -30.31
CA GLN A 63 5.46 -10.62 -30.11
C GLN A 63 4.70 -9.60 -29.28
N LEU A 64 3.48 -9.23 -29.72
CA LEU A 64 2.60 -8.37 -28.93
C LEU A 64 2.13 -9.15 -27.70
N ILE A 65 2.34 -8.58 -26.51
CA ILE A 65 1.94 -9.17 -25.23
C ILE A 65 0.54 -8.68 -24.85
N THR A 66 0.36 -7.36 -24.88
CA THR A 66 -0.88 -6.67 -24.52
C THR A 66 -0.89 -5.27 -25.15
N GLU A 67 -2.07 -4.69 -25.30
CA GLU A 67 -2.27 -3.37 -25.89
C GLU A 67 -3.51 -2.68 -25.31
N ASP A 68 -3.43 -1.35 -25.20
CA ASP A 68 -4.57 -0.47 -25.02
C ASP A 68 -4.73 0.34 -26.31
N LYS A 69 -5.66 -0.10 -27.15
CA LYS A 69 -5.92 0.51 -28.47
C LYS A 69 -6.49 1.91 -28.36
N GLU A 70 -7.26 2.20 -27.31
CA GLU A 70 -7.94 3.48 -27.17
C GLU A 70 -6.95 4.59 -26.83
N ASN A 71 -5.91 4.26 -26.08
CA ASN A 71 -4.88 5.20 -25.64
C ASN A 71 -3.53 5.00 -26.36
N ASP A 72 -3.51 4.20 -27.44
CA ASP A 72 -2.32 3.90 -28.27
C ASP A 72 -1.11 3.42 -27.44
N TYR A 73 -1.30 2.40 -26.60
CA TYR A 73 -0.19 1.74 -25.92
C TYR A 73 -0.03 0.30 -26.41
N GLN A 74 1.20 -0.09 -26.73
CA GLN A 74 1.53 -1.48 -27.07
C GLN A 74 2.75 -1.97 -26.30
N LEU A 75 2.68 -3.20 -25.80
CA LEU A 75 3.79 -3.89 -25.14
C LEU A 75 4.23 -5.09 -25.99
N TYR A 76 5.49 -5.12 -26.37
CA TYR A 76 6.09 -6.20 -27.16
C TYR A 76 7.18 -6.91 -26.39
N TYR A 77 7.26 -8.24 -26.51
CA TYR A 77 8.35 -9.05 -25.98
C TYR A 77 9.12 -9.72 -27.10
N ASP A 78 10.45 -9.68 -27.02
CA ASP A 78 11.33 -10.31 -28.02
C ASP A 78 12.00 -11.60 -27.53
N GLY A 79 11.60 -12.12 -26.37
CA GLY A 79 12.26 -13.24 -25.68
C GLY A 79 13.36 -12.82 -24.71
N LYS A 80 13.65 -11.51 -24.60
CA LYS A 80 14.63 -10.96 -23.67
C LYS A 80 14.21 -9.61 -23.08
N ASN A 81 13.79 -8.69 -23.92
CA ASN A 81 13.43 -7.32 -23.57
C ASN A 81 11.94 -7.08 -23.86
N VAL A 82 11.39 -6.12 -23.11
CA VAL A 82 10.04 -5.61 -23.33
C VAL A 82 10.14 -4.20 -23.91
N ASP A 83 9.52 -3.97 -25.06
CA ASP A 83 9.37 -2.64 -25.63
C ASP A 83 7.98 -2.11 -25.34
N ILE A 84 7.89 -0.88 -24.85
CA ILE A 84 6.63 -0.17 -24.60
C ILE A 84 6.58 1.01 -25.56
N ILE A 85 5.51 1.08 -26.36
CA ILE A 85 5.35 2.03 -27.45
C ILE A 85 4.07 2.84 -27.25
N HIS A 86 4.15 4.15 -27.46
CA HIS A 86 3.03 5.08 -27.49
C HIS A 86 3.31 6.23 -28.47
N GLY A 87 2.64 6.29 -29.63
CA GLY A 87 2.98 7.24 -30.68
C GLY A 87 4.49 7.25 -31.03
N GLU A 88 5.16 8.36 -30.73
CA GLU A 88 6.61 8.53 -30.95
C GLU A 88 7.47 8.16 -29.72
N TYR A 89 6.84 7.81 -28.60
CA TYR A 89 7.51 7.43 -27.37
C TYR A 89 7.84 5.95 -27.38
N THR A 90 9.06 5.60 -26.98
CA THR A 90 9.48 4.19 -26.82
C THR A 90 10.42 4.05 -25.65
N ILE A 91 10.26 2.97 -24.88
CA ILE A 91 11.22 2.54 -23.87
C ILE A 91 11.41 1.03 -23.94
N THR A 92 12.65 0.58 -23.75
CA THR A 92 13.01 -0.85 -23.70
C THR A 92 13.38 -1.23 -22.26
N CYS A 93 12.63 -2.16 -21.69
CA CYS A 93 12.84 -2.71 -20.35
C CYS A 93 13.57 -4.06 -20.47
N THR A 94 14.81 -4.12 -20.00
CA THR A 94 15.69 -5.31 -20.13
C THR A 94 15.59 -6.27 -18.94
N THR A 95 14.88 -5.90 -17.87
CA THR A 95 14.81 -6.66 -16.60
C THR A 95 13.49 -7.39 -16.40
N TRP A 96 12.52 -7.27 -17.32
CA TRP A 96 11.14 -7.75 -17.12
C TRP A 96 10.87 -9.17 -17.66
N GLY A 97 11.85 -9.82 -18.29
CA GLY A 97 11.64 -11.11 -18.97
C GLY A 97 10.97 -12.18 -18.09
N TYR A 98 11.45 -12.37 -16.85
CA TYR A 98 10.87 -13.33 -15.90
C TYR A 98 9.40 -13.03 -15.56
N SER A 99 9.06 -11.74 -15.43
CA SER A 99 7.72 -11.27 -15.07
C SER A 99 6.71 -11.58 -16.17
N ILE A 100 7.07 -11.29 -17.42
CA ILE A 100 6.22 -11.52 -18.60
C ILE A 100 5.93 -13.01 -18.83
N ASP A 101 6.92 -13.86 -18.59
CA ASP A 101 6.75 -15.31 -18.74
C ASP A 101 5.90 -15.93 -17.62
N SER A 102 5.73 -15.23 -16.50
CA SER A 102 4.98 -15.72 -15.33
C SER A 102 3.48 -15.49 -15.47
N GLU A 103 3.07 -14.25 -15.72
CA GLU A 103 1.68 -13.85 -15.98
C GLU A 103 1.66 -12.74 -17.03
N THR A 104 0.62 -12.72 -17.87
CA THR A 104 0.43 -11.62 -18.84
C THR A 104 0.24 -10.30 -18.07
N PRO A 105 0.93 -9.21 -18.46
CA PRO A 105 0.80 -7.93 -17.77
C PRO A 105 -0.61 -7.37 -17.91
N GLU A 106 -1.14 -6.85 -16.82
CA GLU A 106 -2.38 -6.06 -16.84
C GLU A 106 -2.00 -4.58 -17.02
N ILE A 107 -2.71 -3.89 -17.91
CA ILE A 107 -2.44 -2.48 -18.22
C ILE A 107 -3.69 -1.64 -18.09
N PHE A 108 -3.51 -0.41 -17.60
CA PHE A 108 -4.59 0.54 -17.35
C PHE A 108 -4.14 1.95 -17.68
N CYS A 109 -4.92 2.68 -18.47
CA CYS A 109 -4.62 4.07 -18.82
C CYS A 109 -5.60 5.04 -18.15
N LYS A 110 -5.09 5.87 -17.24
CA LYS A 110 -5.86 6.85 -16.46
C LYS A 110 -4.98 8.02 -16.03
N ASP A 111 -5.61 9.13 -15.68
CA ASP A 111 -4.99 10.22 -14.94
C ASP A 111 -4.81 9.77 -13.48
N TYR A 112 -3.61 9.31 -13.13
CA TYR A 112 -3.31 8.78 -11.80
C TYR A 112 -2.79 9.86 -10.85
N ASP A 113 -2.07 10.86 -11.38
CA ASP A 113 -1.48 11.94 -10.57
C ASP A 113 -2.30 13.23 -10.51
N GLY A 114 -3.45 13.24 -11.20
CA GLY A 114 -4.46 14.30 -11.14
C GLY A 114 -4.08 15.55 -11.94
N ASP A 115 -3.11 15.46 -12.85
CA ASP A 115 -2.67 16.59 -13.67
C ASP A 115 -3.51 16.80 -14.95
N GLY A 116 -4.46 15.91 -15.21
CA GLY A 116 -5.37 15.95 -16.35
C GLY A 116 -4.89 15.18 -17.58
N GLU A 117 -3.65 14.69 -17.59
CA GLU A 117 -3.12 13.79 -18.61
C GLU A 117 -3.23 12.34 -18.13
N LYS A 118 -3.32 11.38 -19.05
CA LYS A 118 -3.37 9.97 -18.67
C LYS A 118 -1.97 9.36 -18.65
N GLU A 119 -1.68 8.57 -17.63
CA GLU A 119 -0.52 7.68 -17.56
C GLU A 119 -0.91 6.22 -17.84
N LEU A 120 0.07 5.44 -18.28
CA LEU A 120 -0.04 4.00 -18.36
C LEU A 120 0.44 3.39 -17.03
N MET A 121 -0.44 2.63 -16.37
CA MET A 121 -0.08 1.73 -15.28
C MET A 121 0.09 0.32 -15.82
N ILE A 122 1.15 -0.36 -15.43
CA ILE A 122 1.43 -1.76 -15.76
C ILE A 122 1.61 -2.55 -14.47
N LYS A 123 0.79 -3.58 -14.26
CA LYS A 123 0.98 -4.56 -13.20
C LYS A 123 1.76 -5.75 -13.74
N LEU A 124 2.83 -6.09 -13.04
CA LEU A 124 3.74 -7.17 -13.41
C LEU A 124 4.10 -8.02 -12.21
N VAL A 125 4.26 -9.33 -12.41
CA VAL A 125 4.81 -10.23 -11.38
C VAL A 125 6.22 -9.77 -11.00
N ASN A 126 6.44 -9.46 -9.74
CA ASN A 126 7.75 -9.11 -9.20
C ASN A 126 8.53 -10.35 -8.73
N GLY A 127 7.82 -11.33 -8.18
CA GLY A 127 8.42 -12.55 -7.66
C GLY A 127 7.40 -13.45 -6.98
N LYS A 128 7.83 -14.65 -6.57
CA LYS A 128 6.99 -15.59 -5.80
C LYS A 128 7.07 -15.29 -4.31
N LEU A 129 5.97 -15.50 -3.60
CA LEU A 129 5.95 -15.47 -2.14
C LEU A 129 6.75 -16.65 -1.60
N GLU A 130 7.78 -16.38 -0.80
CA GLU A 130 8.57 -17.42 -0.13
C GLU A 130 7.75 -18.17 0.92
N THR A 131 6.90 -17.44 1.65
CA THR A 131 6.02 -18.00 2.67
C THR A 131 4.58 -17.61 2.38
N VAL A 132 3.72 -18.62 2.23
CA VAL A 132 2.29 -18.45 1.97
C VAL A 132 1.53 -18.65 3.28
N TYR A 133 1.20 -17.55 3.96
CA TYR A 133 0.36 -17.60 5.16
C TYR A 133 -1.14 -17.60 4.83
N ASN A 134 -1.53 -16.86 3.79
CA ASN A 134 -2.88 -16.90 3.22
C ASN A 134 -2.91 -17.88 2.05
N LYS A 135 -3.59 -19.01 2.21
CA LYS A 135 -3.66 -20.05 1.17
C LYS A 135 -4.53 -19.66 -0.03
N ASP A 136 -5.39 -18.66 0.15
CA ASP A 136 -6.30 -18.18 -0.89
C ASP A 136 -5.69 -17.01 -1.69
N ALA A 137 -4.53 -16.49 -1.28
CA ALA A 137 -3.84 -15.40 -1.97
C ALA A 137 -3.07 -15.90 -3.21
N SER A 138 -2.83 -14.99 -4.16
CA SER A 138 -1.90 -15.23 -5.26
C SER A 138 -0.53 -15.68 -4.71
N PRO A 139 0.14 -16.66 -5.34
CA PRO A 139 1.49 -17.04 -4.95
C PRO A 139 2.55 -16.01 -5.37
N TYR A 140 2.15 -14.91 -6.00
CA TYR A 140 3.03 -13.86 -6.50
C TYR A 140 2.90 -12.56 -5.70
N THR A 141 4.00 -11.80 -5.74
CA THR A 141 4.01 -10.36 -5.48
C THR A 141 4.02 -9.62 -6.80
N TYR A 142 3.48 -8.41 -6.81
CA TYR A 142 3.39 -7.59 -8.00
C TYR A 142 4.14 -6.27 -7.81
N SER A 143 4.67 -5.76 -8.93
CA SER A 143 5.16 -4.39 -9.07
C SER A 143 4.23 -3.64 -10.00
N LEU A 144 3.90 -2.41 -9.62
CA LEU A 144 3.17 -1.45 -10.44
C LEU A 144 4.15 -0.44 -11.02
N TYR A 145 4.09 -0.27 -12.34
CA TYR A 145 4.89 0.69 -13.08
C TYR A 145 3.99 1.73 -13.71
N MET A 146 4.09 2.97 -13.22
CA MET A 146 3.42 4.12 -13.84
C MET A 146 4.38 4.77 -14.83
N LEU A 147 3.94 4.91 -16.08
CA LEU A 147 4.70 5.51 -17.17
C LEU A 147 4.02 6.80 -17.62
N LYS A 148 4.77 7.90 -17.48
CA LYS A 148 4.34 9.24 -17.88
C LYS A 148 5.17 9.70 -19.08
N PRO A 149 4.57 9.98 -20.25
CA PRO A 149 5.30 10.52 -21.40
C PRO A 149 6.08 11.79 -21.03
N THR A 150 7.32 11.89 -21.47
CA THR A 150 8.19 13.03 -21.17
C THR A 150 9.12 13.34 -22.34
N THR A 151 9.44 14.63 -22.51
CA THR A 151 10.42 15.09 -23.50
C THR A 151 11.65 15.59 -22.75
N LYS A 152 12.77 14.89 -22.92
CA LYS A 152 14.07 15.28 -22.36
C LYS A 152 14.53 16.61 -22.98
N SER A 153 15.49 17.27 -22.32
CA SER A 153 16.06 18.55 -22.78
C SER A 153 16.72 18.50 -24.16
N ASN A 154 17.17 17.32 -24.60
CA ASN A 154 17.71 17.06 -25.94
C ASN A 154 16.62 16.85 -27.02
N GLY A 155 15.33 16.96 -26.66
CA GLY A 155 14.19 16.73 -27.56
C GLY A 155 13.77 15.25 -27.68
N GLU A 156 14.46 14.34 -27.00
CA GLU A 156 14.14 12.91 -27.01
C GLU A 156 12.83 12.65 -26.25
N LYS A 157 11.91 11.93 -26.90
CA LYS A 157 10.63 11.50 -26.35
C LYS A 157 10.75 10.13 -25.69
N THR A 158 10.51 10.06 -24.39
CA THR A 158 10.59 8.82 -23.60
C THR A 158 9.55 8.82 -22.48
N PHE A 159 9.66 7.91 -21.51
CA PHE A 159 8.78 7.88 -20.33
C PHE A 159 9.58 8.17 -19.05
N ALA A 160 8.98 8.95 -18.15
CA ALA A 160 9.31 8.85 -16.74
C ALA A 160 8.62 7.60 -16.16
N MET A 161 9.35 6.84 -15.34
CA MET A 161 8.86 5.59 -14.75
C MET A 161 8.86 5.69 -13.23
N TYR A 162 7.71 5.43 -12.63
CA TYR A 162 7.53 5.40 -11.18
C TYR A 162 7.08 4.00 -10.76
N ILE A 163 7.62 3.52 -9.65
CA ILE A 163 7.51 2.10 -9.27
C ILE A 163 6.94 1.98 -7.86
N ALA A 164 5.94 1.12 -7.71
CA ALA A 164 5.50 0.58 -6.43
C ALA A 164 5.73 -0.93 -6.40
N SER A 165 6.48 -1.43 -5.42
CA SER A 165 6.84 -2.85 -5.29
C SER A 165 6.86 -3.29 -3.83
N ALA A 166 7.11 -4.59 -3.59
CA ALA A 166 7.22 -5.16 -2.24
C ALA A 166 8.22 -4.43 -1.32
N ASP A 167 9.16 -3.66 -1.88
CA ASP A 167 10.17 -2.93 -1.12
C ASP A 167 9.80 -1.46 -0.86
N THR A 168 8.79 -0.90 -1.53
CA THR A 168 8.50 0.55 -1.47
C THR A 168 7.37 0.91 -0.49
N TRP A 169 6.56 -0.07 -0.05
CA TRP A 169 5.34 0.21 0.72
C TRP A 169 5.57 0.66 2.17
N LYS A 170 6.70 0.30 2.77
CA LYS A 170 6.96 0.54 4.20
C LYS A 170 6.95 2.03 4.53
N THR A 171 7.61 2.84 3.71
CA THR A 171 7.74 4.28 3.91
C THR A 171 6.39 5.02 3.89
N PRO A 172 5.54 4.91 2.83
CA PRO A 172 4.23 5.56 2.82
C PRO A 172 3.33 5.04 3.94
N PHE A 173 3.39 3.74 4.24
CA PHE A 173 2.64 3.15 5.36
C PHE A 173 3.02 3.74 6.71
N GLU A 174 4.32 3.78 7.03
CA GLU A 174 4.79 4.25 8.34
C GLU A 174 4.60 5.73 8.57
N LYS A 175 4.51 6.51 7.48
CA LYS A 175 4.14 7.93 7.51
C LYS A 175 2.65 8.17 7.71
N ALA A 176 1.80 7.28 7.19
CA ALA A 176 0.36 7.48 7.20
C ALA A 176 -0.36 6.80 8.38
N ILE A 177 0.14 5.64 8.85
CA ILE A 177 -0.64 4.75 9.72
C ILE A 177 0.10 4.45 11.02
N ASN A 178 -0.63 4.55 12.13
CA ASN A 178 -0.29 3.94 13.40
C ASN A 178 -1.17 2.71 13.64
N CYS A 179 -0.61 1.60 14.09
CA CYS A 179 -1.36 0.37 14.30
C CYS A 179 -0.79 -0.47 15.45
N GLU A 180 -1.69 -1.20 16.12
CA GLU A 180 -1.40 -2.04 17.28
C GLU A 180 -2.28 -3.29 17.25
N LEU A 181 -1.70 -4.44 17.61
CA LEU A 181 -2.44 -5.67 17.88
C LEU A 181 -2.43 -5.93 19.37
N THR A 182 -3.63 -6.05 19.94
CA THR A 182 -3.82 -6.39 21.35
C THR A 182 -4.70 -7.63 21.48
N GLN A 183 -4.65 -8.28 22.63
CA GLN A 183 -5.51 -9.40 22.97
C GLN A 183 -6.36 -9.04 24.20
N LEU A 184 -7.65 -9.39 24.16
CA LEU A 184 -8.55 -9.09 25.27
C LEU A 184 -8.23 -10.00 26.47
N LYS A 185 -7.83 -9.43 27.60
CA LYS A 185 -7.46 -10.20 28.82
C LYS A 185 -8.64 -10.95 29.42
N SER A 186 -9.86 -10.43 29.25
CA SER A 186 -11.09 -11.08 29.73
C SER A 186 -11.59 -12.20 28.81
N CYS A 187 -11.12 -12.25 27.57
CA CYS A 187 -11.47 -13.29 26.62
C CYS A 187 -10.32 -13.50 25.64
N SER A 188 -9.44 -14.45 25.94
CA SER A 188 -8.25 -14.77 25.14
C SER A 188 -8.57 -15.18 23.69
N LYS A 189 -9.84 -15.45 23.37
CA LYS A 189 -10.30 -15.62 22.00
C LYS A 189 -10.02 -14.40 21.11
N PHE A 190 -10.18 -13.18 21.61
CA PHE A 190 -10.25 -12.01 20.74
C PHE A 190 -8.90 -11.29 20.64
N LEU A 191 -8.44 -11.16 19.40
CA LEU A 191 -7.44 -10.20 18.99
C LEU A 191 -8.15 -8.94 18.49
N GLN A 192 -7.65 -7.78 18.89
CA GLN A 192 -8.11 -6.46 18.48
C GLN A 192 -6.99 -5.76 17.73
N PHE A 193 -7.18 -5.56 16.44
CA PHE A 193 -6.25 -4.82 15.59
C PHE A 193 -6.75 -3.39 15.43
N ALA A 194 -6.12 -2.46 16.14
CA ALA A 194 -6.48 -1.05 16.14
C ALA A 194 -5.56 -0.29 15.19
N MET A 195 -6.13 0.59 14.38
CA MET A 195 -5.40 1.47 13.47
C MET A 195 -5.85 2.91 13.66
N ASN A 196 -4.99 3.83 13.29
CA ASN A 196 -5.27 5.26 13.23
C ASN A 196 -4.32 5.96 12.27
N ASP A 197 -4.61 7.23 12.00
CA ASP A 197 -3.65 8.11 11.35
C ASP A 197 -2.36 8.19 12.18
N LYS A 198 -1.21 8.35 11.52
CA LYS A 198 0.11 8.31 12.17
C LYS A 198 0.28 9.29 13.33
N SER A 199 -0.29 10.49 13.21
CA SER A 199 -0.22 11.53 14.24
C SER A 199 -1.12 11.26 15.44
N GLU A 200 -2.06 10.33 15.32
CA GLU A 200 -3.07 10.06 16.32
C GLU A 200 -2.67 8.88 17.22
N THR A 201 -2.97 9.02 18.51
CA THR A 201 -2.75 7.95 19.48
C THR A 201 -3.90 6.94 19.41
N ILE A 202 -3.58 5.65 19.46
CA ILE A 202 -4.57 4.59 19.66
C ILE A 202 -4.98 4.60 21.13
N LYS A 203 -6.27 4.81 21.38
CA LYS A 203 -6.81 4.91 22.75
C LYS A 203 -7.59 3.66 23.10
N TYR A 204 -7.40 3.20 24.32
CA TYR A 204 -8.15 2.09 24.89
C TYR A 204 -8.93 2.56 26.10
N ASN A 205 -10.13 2.03 26.26
CA ASN A 205 -10.89 2.23 27.47
C ASN A 205 -10.27 1.37 28.58
N GLU A 206 -9.75 1.95 29.67
CA GLU A 206 -9.04 1.20 30.72
C GLU A 206 -9.87 0.08 31.38
N LYS A 207 -11.21 0.21 31.40
CA LYS A 207 -12.10 -0.79 32.02
C LYS A 207 -12.47 -1.93 31.08
N THR A 208 -12.37 -1.71 29.77
CA THR A 208 -12.80 -2.67 28.73
C THR A 208 -11.64 -3.12 27.82
N GLY A 209 -10.54 -2.38 27.79
CA GLY A 209 -9.45 -2.68 26.87
C GLY A 209 -9.81 -2.58 25.39
N ILE A 210 -11.06 -2.20 25.11
CA ILE A 210 -11.61 -2.02 23.79
C ILE A 210 -11.22 -0.62 23.32
N THR A 211 -10.76 -0.54 22.08
CA THR A 211 -10.45 0.75 21.46
C THR A 211 -11.71 1.46 20.99
N SER A 212 -11.74 2.79 21.13
CA SER A 212 -12.75 3.65 20.51
C SER A 212 -12.31 4.16 19.13
N ASN A 213 -11.20 3.66 18.60
CA ASN A 213 -10.69 4.09 17.29
C ASN A 213 -11.69 3.79 16.17
N LYS A 214 -11.66 4.67 15.15
CA LYS A 214 -12.49 4.53 13.95
C LYS A 214 -12.17 3.23 13.21
N TYR A 215 -10.89 2.98 12.96
CA TYR A 215 -10.41 1.84 12.20
C TYR A 215 -9.96 0.74 13.18
N VAL A 216 -10.80 -0.26 13.37
CA VAL A 216 -10.48 -1.42 14.20
C VAL A 216 -11.07 -2.66 13.56
N GLY A 217 -10.31 -3.75 13.66
CA GLY A 217 -10.72 -5.08 13.25
C GLY A 217 -10.53 -6.08 14.37
N TYR A 218 -11.22 -7.21 14.25
CA TYR A 218 -11.15 -8.28 15.24
C TYR A 218 -10.91 -9.64 14.57
N ALA A 219 -10.10 -10.47 15.21
CA ALA A 219 -9.84 -11.83 14.79
C ALA A 219 -9.81 -12.79 16.01
N SER A 220 -10.01 -14.08 15.76
CA SER A 220 -9.85 -15.12 16.75
C SER A 220 -8.38 -15.50 16.89
N ALA A 221 -7.90 -15.58 18.12
CA ALA A 221 -6.62 -16.19 18.43
C ALA A 221 -6.63 -17.69 18.11
N LEU A 222 -5.44 -18.25 17.91
CA LEU A 222 -5.24 -19.71 17.85
C LEU A 222 -5.56 -20.37 19.20
N PHE A 223 -5.88 -21.65 19.17
CA PHE A 223 -6.21 -22.44 20.35
C PHE A 223 -5.65 -23.87 20.26
N ASP A 224 -5.44 -24.49 21.42
CA ASP A 224 -4.96 -25.87 21.52
C ASP A 224 -6.04 -26.91 21.21
N VAL A 225 -5.67 -28.20 21.22
CA VAL A 225 -6.62 -29.31 21.01
C VAL A 225 -7.79 -29.33 22.01
N ASN A 226 -7.66 -28.66 23.16
CA ASN A 226 -8.68 -28.54 24.20
C ASN A 226 -9.51 -27.25 24.09
N LYS A 227 -9.34 -26.46 23.02
CA LYS A 227 -10.00 -25.16 22.81
C LYS A 227 -9.59 -24.09 23.84
N LYS A 228 -8.40 -24.22 24.43
CA LYS A 228 -7.78 -23.14 25.20
C LYS A 228 -7.03 -22.22 24.23
N TYR A 229 -7.46 -20.96 24.15
CA TYR A 229 -6.81 -19.95 23.30
C TYR A 229 -5.43 -19.58 23.83
N TYR A 230 -4.49 -19.41 22.89
CA TYR A 230 -3.10 -19.03 23.14
C TYR A 230 -2.97 -17.54 23.50
N THR A 231 -1.87 -17.20 24.15
CA THR A 231 -1.54 -15.85 24.63
C THR A 231 -0.70 -15.13 23.58
N LEU A 232 -1.18 -13.96 23.13
CA LEU A 232 -0.48 -13.15 22.14
C LEU A 232 0.86 -12.68 22.72
N SER A 233 1.95 -13.09 22.10
CA SER A 233 3.31 -12.70 22.48
C SER A 233 3.78 -11.44 21.75
N ARG A 234 3.59 -11.41 20.42
CA ARG A 234 3.96 -10.28 19.54
C ARG A 234 3.18 -10.35 18.24
N TRP A 235 3.31 -9.31 17.44
CA TRP A 235 2.81 -9.30 16.07
C TRP A 235 3.80 -8.64 15.13
N ASN A 236 3.69 -8.97 13.86
CA ASN A 236 4.52 -8.46 12.79
C ASN A 236 3.67 -8.15 11.56
N ARG A 237 4.15 -7.22 10.75
CA ARG A 237 3.67 -7.05 9.38
C ARG A 237 4.30 -8.15 8.52
N GLY A 238 3.56 -8.73 7.59
CA GLY A 238 4.11 -9.64 6.59
C GLY A 238 4.51 -8.89 5.34
N VAL A 239 4.37 -9.55 4.18
CA VAL A 239 4.56 -8.91 2.88
C VAL A 239 3.48 -7.85 2.64
N GLY A 240 3.86 -6.73 2.01
CA GLY A 240 2.95 -5.77 1.42
C GLY A 240 2.82 -6.04 -0.08
N ILE A 241 1.59 -6.19 -0.55
CA ILE A 241 1.27 -6.53 -1.94
C ILE A 241 0.52 -5.35 -2.54
N TYR A 242 1.14 -4.71 -3.52
CA TYR A 242 0.46 -3.76 -4.39
C TYR A 242 -0.34 -4.50 -5.45
N ASP A 243 -1.51 -3.97 -5.78
CA ASP A 243 -2.36 -4.53 -6.81
C ASP A 243 -3.30 -3.43 -7.35
N ILE A 244 -4.00 -3.74 -8.45
CA ILE A 244 -4.90 -2.83 -9.14
C ILE A 244 -6.22 -3.54 -9.44
N ASP A 245 -7.33 -2.89 -9.15
CA ASP A 245 -8.64 -3.47 -9.40
C ASP A 245 -9.05 -3.36 -10.87
N LYS A 246 -10.17 -3.99 -11.24
CA LYS A 246 -10.71 -3.96 -12.60
C LYS A 246 -11.05 -2.54 -13.10
N ASN A 247 -11.28 -1.60 -12.18
CA ASN A 247 -11.56 -0.23 -12.57
C ASN A 247 -10.27 0.51 -12.84
N GLY A 248 -9.11 0.00 -12.40
CA GLY A 248 -7.81 0.66 -12.47
C GLY A 248 -7.47 1.42 -11.18
N ASP A 249 -8.09 1.08 -10.05
CA ASP A 249 -7.81 1.73 -8.76
C ASP A 249 -6.77 0.92 -7.98
N ILE A 250 -5.78 1.62 -7.42
CA ILE A 250 -4.60 0.99 -6.83
C ILE A 250 -4.83 0.75 -5.34
N TYR A 251 -4.41 -0.41 -4.86
CA TYR A 251 -4.44 -0.73 -3.44
C TYR A 251 -3.18 -1.45 -2.98
N LEU A 252 -3.01 -1.44 -1.66
CA LEU A 252 -1.93 -2.09 -0.93
C LEU A 252 -2.55 -2.93 0.19
N ASP A 253 -2.28 -4.24 0.15
CA ASP A 253 -2.63 -5.17 1.22
C ASP A 253 -1.36 -5.58 1.98
N ILE A 254 -1.34 -5.36 3.30
CA ILE A 254 -0.24 -5.73 4.18
C ILE A 254 -0.70 -6.80 5.16
N GLN A 255 -0.06 -7.96 5.12
CA GLN A 255 -0.40 -9.06 6.01
C GLN A 255 -0.17 -8.69 7.48
N VAL A 256 -1.08 -9.12 8.35
CA VAL A 256 -0.96 -9.01 9.81
C VAL A 256 -0.74 -10.41 10.39
N LEU A 257 0.38 -10.57 11.08
CA LEU A 257 0.85 -11.85 11.59
C LEU A 257 0.92 -11.83 13.12
N ALA A 258 0.24 -12.76 13.79
CA ALA A 258 0.24 -12.93 15.24
C ALA A 258 1.13 -14.10 15.66
N ASN A 259 1.93 -13.91 16.70
CA ASN A 259 2.75 -14.95 17.34
C ASN A 259 2.35 -15.13 18.80
N TYR A 260 2.47 -16.35 19.29
CA TYR A 260 1.96 -16.76 20.59
C TYR A 260 3.07 -17.25 21.52
N GLU A 261 2.82 -17.22 22.84
CA GLU A 261 3.78 -17.74 23.83
C GLU A 261 3.86 -19.27 23.79
N GLU A 262 2.74 -19.93 23.51
CA GLU A 262 2.58 -21.38 23.61
C GLU A 262 2.97 -22.15 22.34
N THR A 263 3.15 -21.47 21.20
CA THR A 263 3.50 -22.11 19.92
C THR A 263 4.46 -21.25 19.10
N THR A 264 5.27 -21.92 18.27
CA THR A 264 6.10 -21.26 17.24
C THR A 264 5.33 -20.91 15.97
N ASP A 265 4.07 -21.36 15.86
CA ASP A 265 3.24 -21.09 14.69
C ASP A 265 2.96 -19.59 14.56
N THR A 266 3.07 -19.10 13.33
CA THR A 266 2.66 -17.74 12.98
C THR A 266 1.26 -17.80 12.38
N GLN A 267 0.31 -17.07 12.97
CA GLN A 267 -1.03 -16.96 12.44
C GLN A 267 -1.15 -15.72 11.57
N TYR A 268 -1.57 -15.88 10.31
CA TYR A 268 -2.10 -14.79 9.52
C TYR A 268 -3.56 -14.52 9.93
N ILE A 269 -3.81 -13.31 10.42
CA ILE A 269 -5.12 -12.92 10.97
C ILE A 269 -5.94 -12.06 10.00
N GLY A 270 -5.33 -11.59 8.93
CA GLY A 270 -5.95 -10.71 7.93
C GLY A 270 -4.95 -9.71 7.35
N ASP A 271 -5.46 -8.79 6.55
CA ASP A 271 -4.69 -7.74 5.90
C ASP A 271 -5.10 -6.35 6.35
N ILE A 272 -4.12 -5.44 6.38
CA ILE A 272 -4.34 -4.01 6.33
C ILE A 272 -4.52 -3.64 4.87
N HIS A 273 -5.73 -3.26 4.48
CA HIS A 273 -6.06 -2.83 3.14
C HIS A 273 -6.08 -1.30 3.07
N CYS A 274 -5.36 -0.73 2.11
CA CYS A 274 -5.31 0.70 1.86
C CYS A 274 -5.51 0.97 0.36
N GLU A 275 -6.30 1.97 0.02
CA GLU A 275 -6.25 2.55 -1.33
C GLU A 275 -5.01 3.44 -1.45
N MET A 276 -4.48 3.57 -2.66
CA MET A 276 -3.29 4.38 -2.94
C MET A 276 -3.65 5.53 -3.87
N ASP A 277 -3.10 6.70 -3.59
CA ASP A 277 -3.07 7.84 -4.51
C ASP A 277 -1.66 7.99 -5.09
N VAL A 278 -1.53 8.65 -6.23
CA VAL A 278 -0.24 9.05 -6.79
C VAL A 278 -0.14 10.57 -6.74
N GLU A 279 0.91 11.09 -6.11
CA GLU A 279 1.18 12.54 -6.08
C GLU A 279 2.64 12.77 -6.44
N ASN A 280 2.90 13.59 -7.47
CA ASN A 280 4.25 13.87 -7.96
C ASN A 280 5.07 12.59 -8.24
N GLY A 281 4.44 11.58 -8.83
CA GLY A 281 5.06 10.28 -9.12
C GLY A 281 5.39 9.42 -7.89
N LYS A 282 4.81 9.74 -6.73
CA LYS A 282 4.95 8.93 -5.50
C LYS A 282 3.64 8.28 -5.15
N PHE A 283 3.70 6.99 -4.85
CA PHE A 283 2.55 6.22 -4.37
C PHE A 283 2.43 6.41 -2.86
N ASP A 284 1.34 7.06 -2.45
CA ASP A 284 1.05 7.34 -1.05
C ASP A 284 -0.32 6.76 -0.65
N ILE A 285 -0.50 6.48 0.65
CA ILE A 285 -1.77 5.94 1.14
C ILE A 285 -2.85 7.01 1.03
N LYS A 286 -3.93 6.66 0.32
CA LYS A 286 -5.10 7.52 0.20
C LYS A 286 -5.72 7.77 1.57
N PRO A 287 -5.94 9.03 1.96
CA PRO A 287 -6.54 9.35 3.25
C PRO A 287 -7.89 8.67 3.46
N ASN A 288 -8.13 8.18 4.69
CA ASN A 288 -9.38 7.52 5.09
C ASN A 288 -9.74 6.21 4.38
N SER A 289 -8.80 5.56 3.69
CA SER A 289 -9.03 4.30 2.97
C SER A 289 -8.71 3.04 3.77
N ILE A 290 -8.18 3.18 4.97
CA ILE A 290 -7.60 2.06 5.74
C ILE A 290 -8.71 1.18 6.29
N VAL A 291 -8.63 -0.12 6.00
CA VAL A 291 -9.56 -1.14 6.50
C VAL A 291 -8.78 -2.38 6.92
N PHE A 292 -9.18 -3.01 8.02
CA PHE A 292 -8.68 -4.35 8.34
C PHE A 292 -9.62 -5.40 7.77
N LYS A 293 -9.09 -6.23 6.87
CA LYS A 293 -9.80 -7.37 6.30
C LYS A 293 -9.39 -8.63 7.06
N ALA A 294 -10.19 -9.01 8.05
CA ALA A 294 -9.95 -10.24 8.81
C ALA A 294 -9.98 -11.46 7.88
N TYR A 295 -9.05 -12.40 8.07
CA TYR A 295 -9.10 -13.67 7.35
C TYR A 295 -10.34 -14.46 7.76
N GLU A 296 -11.11 -14.95 6.79
CA GLU A 296 -12.48 -15.46 7.03
C GLU A 296 -12.51 -16.58 8.08
N ASN A 297 -11.50 -17.45 8.10
CA ASN A 297 -11.37 -18.54 9.07
C ASN A 297 -11.18 -18.08 10.52
N TYR A 298 -10.72 -16.85 10.73
CA TYR A 298 -10.50 -16.26 12.05
C TYR A 298 -11.40 -15.06 12.32
N LYS A 299 -12.36 -14.78 11.45
CA LYS A 299 -13.28 -13.67 11.62
C LYS A 299 -14.14 -13.88 12.86
N VAL A 300 -14.32 -12.81 13.63
CA VAL A 300 -15.17 -12.78 14.81
C VAL A 300 -16.07 -11.55 14.75
N THR A 301 -17.24 -11.64 15.37
CA THR A 301 -18.14 -10.49 15.51
C THR A 301 -17.46 -9.40 16.31
N ASP A 302 -17.64 -8.15 15.87
CA ASP A 302 -17.18 -6.98 16.61
C ASP A 302 -17.78 -6.97 18.03
N PRO A 303 -16.96 -7.06 19.09
CA PRO A 303 -17.45 -7.15 20.45
C PRO A 303 -17.88 -5.79 21.01
N ARG A 304 -17.66 -4.65 20.33
CA ARG A 304 -17.91 -3.29 20.85
C ARG A 304 -19.36 -3.06 21.25
N ASP A 305 -20.32 -3.56 20.47
CA ASP A 305 -21.75 -3.39 20.74
C ASP A 305 -22.30 -4.40 21.77
N LEU A 306 -21.58 -5.49 22.01
CA LEU A 306 -21.98 -6.58 22.91
C LEU A 306 -21.30 -6.50 24.29
N ALA A 307 -20.25 -5.70 24.43
CA ALA A 307 -19.47 -5.55 25.64
C ALA A 307 -20.24 -4.80 26.75
N LYS A 308 -21.03 -5.52 27.57
CA LYS A 308 -21.84 -4.94 28.66
C LYS A 308 -21.19 -4.95 30.07
N SER A 309 -20.00 -5.52 30.24
CA SER A 309 -19.29 -5.59 31.55
C SER A 309 -17.77 -5.67 31.38
N LYS A 310 -17.00 -5.27 32.41
CA LYS A 310 -15.53 -5.06 32.41
C LYS A 310 -14.73 -6.09 31.59
N TRP A 311 -13.99 -5.59 30.61
CA TRP A 311 -13.01 -6.36 29.83
C TRP A 311 -11.64 -5.78 30.20
N ASN A 312 -10.73 -6.53 30.80
CA ASN A 312 -9.38 -5.98 31.04
C ASN A 312 -8.54 -6.19 29.75
N CYS A 313 -7.57 -5.36 29.39
CA CYS A 313 -6.66 -5.59 28.24
C CYS A 313 -5.21 -5.46 28.68
N VAL A 314 -4.32 -6.20 28.02
CA VAL A 314 -2.88 -6.00 28.11
C VAL A 314 -2.51 -5.10 26.94
N ILE A 315 -2.18 -3.85 27.28
CA ILE A 315 -1.89 -2.74 26.38
C ILE A 315 -0.37 -2.64 26.32
N ASP A 316 0.28 -3.40 25.45
CA ASP A 316 1.42 -2.88 24.68
C ASP A 316 1.94 -3.97 23.76
N ASN A 317 1.74 -3.81 22.46
CA ASN A 317 2.52 -4.55 21.49
C ASN A 317 2.56 -3.73 20.21
N LYS A 318 3.50 -2.80 20.12
CA LYS A 318 3.88 -2.18 18.85
C LYS A 318 4.54 -3.26 17.98
N SER A 319 4.31 -3.23 16.67
CA SER A 319 4.97 -4.16 15.72
C SER A 319 6.47 -4.12 15.96
N THR A 320 7.10 -5.28 16.12
CA THR A 320 8.55 -5.37 15.95
C THR A 320 8.88 -5.20 14.46
N ASN A 321 9.96 -4.48 14.12
CA ASN A 321 10.34 -4.22 12.74
C ASN A 321 10.54 -5.54 11.95
N THR A 322 10.01 -5.56 10.73
CA THR A 322 10.18 -6.65 9.77
C THR A 322 11.60 -6.68 9.22
N ASN A 323 12.38 -7.71 9.61
CA ASN A 323 13.56 -8.13 8.87
C ASN A 323 13.11 -9.09 7.75
N PHE A 324 12.99 -8.59 6.53
CA PHE A 324 13.06 -9.43 5.34
C PHE A 324 14.39 -9.17 4.67
N LYS A 325 15.19 -10.23 4.50
CA LYS A 325 16.26 -10.24 3.51
C LYS A 325 15.57 -10.61 2.20
N SER A 326 15.44 -9.65 1.29
CA SER A 326 15.32 -10.00 -0.13
C SER A 326 16.63 -10.66 -0.54
N SER A 327 16.55 -11.84 -1.15
CA SER A 327 17.69 -12.49 -1.81
C SER A 327 17.86 -11.95 -3.22
#